data_AF-A0AA41YHA3-F1
#
_entry.id   AF-A0AA41YHA3-F1
#
_cell.length_a   1.000
_cell.length_b   1.000
_cell.length_c   1.000
_cell.angle_alpha   90.00
_cell.angle_beta   90.00
_cell.angle_gamma   90.00
#
_symmetry.space_group_name_H-M   'P 1'
#
loop_
_entity.id
_entity.type
_entity.pdbx_description
1 polymer ?
#
loop_
_entity_poly.entity_id
_entity_poly.type
_entity_poly.pdbx_seq_one_letter_code
_entity_poly.pdbx_strand_id
1 'polypeptide(L)'
;MPDPAAPSSRPRLAAGVRLTFDTRRGIWLLLCPERIIELDGPANEILSRCDGRRSVDEIVDDLVARFVAERAVIEEDVRSMLAELAAKRLVQM
;
A
#
# COMPACT_ATOMS: atom_id res chain seq x y z
N MET A 1 5.92 -6.41 -20.42
CA MET A 1 6.15 -5.40 -19.38
C MET A 1 6.60 -6.14 -18.13
N PRO A 2 7.66 -5.68 -17.42
CA PRO A 2 7.96 -6.27 -16.12
C PRO A 2 6.76 -6.03 -15.19
N ASP A 3 6.36 -7.06 -14.48
CA ASP A 3 5.24 -7.02 -13.54
C ASP A 3 5.53 -5.95 -12.46
N PRO A 4 4.73 -4.87 -12.39
CA PRO A 4 4.96 -3.82 -11.39
C PRO A 4 4.94 -4.38 -9.95
N ALA A 5 4.16 -5.42 -9.72
CA ALA A 5 4.08 -6.14 -8.46
C ALA A 5 4.93 -7.41 -8.46
N ALA A 6 6.19 -7.33 -8.91
CA ALA A 6 7.13 -8.40 -8.64
C ALA A 6 7.28 -8.58 -7.12
N PRO A 7 7.43 -9.82 -6.60
CA PRO A 7 7.54 -10.07 -5.16
C PRO A 7 8.73 -9.33 -4.54
N SER A 8 9.79 -9.10 -5.31
CA SER A 8 10.97 -8.34 -4.90
C SER A 8 10.84 -6.81 -5.06
N SER A 9 9.77 -6.30 -5.71
CA SER A 9 9.54 -4.86 -5.84
C SER A 9 9.38 -4.23 -4.47
N ARG A 10 9.88 -3.01 -4.30
CA ARG A 10 9.81 -2.27 -3.04
C ARG A 10 8.90 -1.07 -3.22
N PRO A 11 7.58 -1.23 -3.04
CA PRO A 11 6.65 -0.13 -3.22
C PRO A 11 6.95 0.98 -2.22
N ARG A 12 7.02 2.21 -2.74
CA ARG A 12 7.27 3.44 -1.99
C ARG A 12 6.23 4.48 -2.34
N LEU A 13 5.76 5.22 -1.34
CA LEU A 13 4.92 6.38 -1.56
C LEU A 13 5.57 7.39 -2.54
N ALA A 14 4.75 7.98 -3.41
CA ALA A 14 5.21 8.96 -4.38
C ALA A 14 5.72 10.25 -3.73
N ALA A 15 6.54 11.01 -4.45
CA ALA A 15 7.09 12.26 -3.95
C ALA A 15 5.96 13.26 -3.65
N GLY A 16 5.86 13.68 -2.37
CA GLY A 16 4.78 14.57 -1.90
C GLY A 16 3.58 13.83 -1.31
N VAL A 17 3.52 12.50 -1.39
CA VAL A 17 2.49 11.69 -0.72
C VAL A 17 2.91 11.43 0.72
N ARG A 18 2.02 11.73 1.68
CA ARG A 18 2.24 11.48 3.11
C ARG A 18 1.06 10.74 3.73
N LEU A 19 1.36 9.67 4.45
CA LEU A 19 0.39 8.98 5.28
C LEU A 19 0.25 9.72 6.62
N THR A 20 -0.97 10.11 6.98
CA THR A 20 -1.32 10.82 8.21
C THR A 20 -2.48 10.11 8.90
N PHE A 21 -2.44 10.00 10.22
CA PHE A 21 -3.58 9.50 11.00
C PHE A 21 -4.40 10.67 11.55
N ASP A 22 -5.68 10.72 11.21
CA ASP A 22 -6.60 11.71 11.76
C ASP A 22 -7.20 11.20 13.07
N THR A 23 -6.71 11.72 14.19
CA THR A 23 -7.15 11.33 15.54
C THR A 23 -8.59 11.72 15.86
N ARG A 24 -9.19 12.65 15.11
CA ARG A 24 -10.57 13.10 15.34
C ARG A 24 -11.59 12.15 14.72
N ARG A 25 -11.29 11.65 13.52
CA ARG A 25 -12.14 10.72 12.77
C ARG A 25 -11.72 9.26 12.98
N GLY A 26 -10.52 9.02 13.50
CA GLY A 26 -9.96 7.68 13.73
C GLY A 26 -9.61 6.96 12.43
N ILE A 27 -9.31 7.71 11.36
CA ILE A 27 -9.05 7.17 10.02
C ILE A 27 -7.66 7.57 9.54
N TRP A 28 -7.10 6.77 8.65
CA TRP A 28 -5.86 7.10 7.96
C TRP A 28 -6.16 7.89 6.69
N LEU A 29 -5.39 8.95 6.47
CA LEU A 29 -5.48 9.84 5.33
C LEU A 29 -4.17 9.82 4.55
N LEU A 30 -4.27 9.64 3.24
CA LEU A 30 -3.17 9.82 2.31
C LEU A 30 -3.23 11.25 1.76
N LEU A 31 -2.33 12.10 2.24
CA LEU A 31 -2.15 13.46 1.75
C LEU A 31 -1.36 13.40 0.45
N CYS A 32 -2.01 13.65 -0.67
CA CYS A 32 -1.37 13.78 -1.97
C CYS A 32 -1.33 15.27 -2.35
N PRO A 33 -0.36 15.71 -3.18
CA PRO A 33 -0.27 17.11 -3.59
C PRO A 33 -1.53 17.62 -4.31
N GLU A 34 -2.23 16.75 -5.03
CA GLU A 34 -3.44 17.09 -5.80
C GLU A 34 -4.76 16.75 -5.09
N ARG A 35 -4.75 15.87 -4.07
CA ARG A 35 -5.96 15.35 -3.40
C ARG A 35 -5.64 14.70 -2.04
N ILE A 36 -6.63 14.66 -1.16
CA ILE A 36 -6.60 13.82 0.05
C ILE A 36 -7.42 12.54 -0.23
N ILE A 37 -6.85 11.37 0.09
CA ILE A 37 -7.54 10.08 -0.04
C ILE A 37 -7.75 9.51 1.36
N GLU A 38 -8.98 9.16 1.68
CA GLU A 38 -9.32 8.44 2.91
C GLU A 38 -9.01 6.96 2.73
N LEU A 39 -8.33 6.35 3.71
CA LEU A 39 -7.96 4.95 3.67
C LEU A 39 -8.83 4.14 4.63
N ASP A 40 -9.45 3.11 4.09
CA ASP A 40 -10.18 2.11 4.86
C ASP A 40 -9.24 1.05 5.46
N GLY A 41 -9.69 0.39 6.54
CA GLY A 41 -8.92 -0.51 7.41
C GLY A 41 -7.72 -1.27 6.80
N PRO A 42 -7.90 -2.16 5.81
CA PRO A 42 -6.78 -2.93 5.25
C PRO A 42 -5.81 -2.09 4.41
N ALA A 43 -6.31 -1.03 3.76
CA ALA A 43 -5.51 -0.17 2.89
C ALA A 43 -4.44 0.60 3.66
N ASN A 44 -4.74 1.08 4.87
CA ASN A 44 -3.75 1.79 5.68
C ASN A 44 -2.61 0.90 6.13
N GLU A 45 -2.89 -0.38 6.40
CA GLU A 45 -1.92 -1.34 6.86
C GLU A 45 -0.92 -1.65 5.74
N ILE A 46 -1.42 -1.84 4.52
CA ILE A 46 -0.58 -2.01 3.32
C ILE A 46 0.26 -0.75 3.10
N LEU A 47 -0.37 0.43 3.08
CA LEU A 47 0.30 1.70 2.79
C LEU A 47 1.30 2.11 3.86
N SER A 48 1.06 1.78 5.13
CA SER A 48 2.00 2.00 6.23
C SER A 48 3.23 1.09 6.14
N ARG A 49 3.22 0.07 5.27
CA ARG A 49 4.38 -0.79 5.00
C ARG A 49 5.08 -0.42 3.68
N CYS A 50 4.43 0.36 2.82
CA CYS A 50 4.93 0.87 1.53
C CYS A 50 5.91 2.06 1.69
N ASP A 51 6.97 1.88 2.49
CA ASP A 51 8.01 2.88 2.71
C ASP A 51 9.19 2.79 1.73
N GLY A 52 9.14 1.87 0.74
CA GLY A 52 10.26 1.56 -0.16
C GLY A 52 11.39 0.75 0.48
N ARG A 53 11.18 0.29 1.73
CA ARG A 53 12.13 -0.56 2.45
C ARG A 53 11.77 -2.04 2.34
N ARG A 54 10.50 -2.37 2.50
CA ARG A 54 9.99 -3.74 2.46
C ARG A 54 9.65 -4.14 1.04
N SER A 55 9.90 -5.40 0.70
CA SER A 55 9.48 -5.97 -0.58
C SER A 55 7.99 -6.37 -0.53
N VAL A 56 7.33 -6.47 -1.69
CA VAL A 56 5.93 -6.92 -1.77
C VAL A 56 5.74 -8.24 -1.01
N ASP A 57 6.67 -9.18 -1.15
CA ASP A 57 6.63 -10.47 -0.46
C ASP A 57 6.58 -10.34 1.08
N GLU A 58 7.41 -9.46 1.65
CA GLU A 58 7.44 -9.21 3.10
C GLU A 58 6.15 -8.53 3.59
N ILE A 59 5.58 -7.64 2.76
CA ILE A 59 4.31 -6.97 3.05
C ILE A 59 3.19 -8.00 3.05
N VAL A 60 3.15 -8.88 2.04
CA VAL A 60 2.17 -9.95 1.91
C VAL A 60 2.27 -10.92 3.10
N ASP A 61 3.46 -11.36 3.48
CA ASP A 61 3.65 -12.29 4.60
C ASP A 61 3.15 -11.71 5.94
N ASP A 62 3.46 -10.43 6.20
CA ASP A 62 3.01 -9.72 7.39
C ASP A 62 1.47 -9.54 7.40
N LEU A 63 0.88 -9.24 6.25
CA LEU A 63 -0.58 -9.12 6.09
C LEU A 63 -1.29 -10.48 6.23
N VAL A 64 -0.72 -11.56 5.70
CA VAL A 64 -1.23 -12.92 5.87
C VAL A 64 -1.31 -13.28 7.34
N ALA A 65 -0.25 -12.97 8.11
CA ALA A 65 -0.23 -13.18 9.56
C ALA A 65 -1.23 -12.29 10.30
N ARG A 66 -1.44 -11.04 9.85
CA ARG A 66 -2.31 -10.05 10.47
C ARG A 66 -3.80 -10.30 10.22
N PHE A 67 -4.16 -10.59 8.98
CA PHE A 67 -5.53 -10.76 8.51
C PHE A 67 -5.99 -12.23 8.53
N VAL A 68 -5.09 -13.17 8.83
CA VAL A 68 -5.36 -14.62 8.90
C VAL A 68 -6.04 -15.09 7.60
N ALA A 69 -5.47 -14.68 6.47
CA ALA A 69 -6.00 -14.92 5.14
C ALA A 69 -5.00 -15.70 4.28
N GLU A 70 -5.47 -16.26 3.17
CA GLU A 70 -4.63 -17.03 2.27
C GLU A 70 -3.62 -16.11 1.55
N ARG A 71 -2.35 -16.54 1.47
CA ARG A 71 -1.28 -15.76 0.84
C ARG A 71 -1.58 -15.36 -0.59
N ALA A 72 -2.14 -16.28 -1.38
CA ALA A 72 -2.52 -16.00 -2.76
C ALA A 72 -3.56 -14.88 -2.86
N VAL A 73 -4.54 -14.86 -1.95
CA VAL A 73 -5.59 -13.82 -1.91
C VAL A 73 -5.01 -12.47 -1.52
N ILE A 74 -4.19 -12.43 -0.46
CA ILE A 74 -3.53 -11.19 -0.02
C ILE A 74 -2.56 -10.67 -1.09
N GLU A 75 -1.79 -11.55 -1.73
CA GLU A 75 -0.87 -11.18 -2.80
C GLU A 75 -1.61 -10.55 -3.98
N GLU A 76 -2.70 -11.17 -4.44
CA GLU A 76 -3.51 -10.65 -5.52
C GLU A 76 -4.14 -9.29 -5.17
N ASP A 77 -4.67 -9.15 -3.95
CA ASP A 77 -5.27 -7.90 -3.46
C ASP A 77 -4.23 -6.77 -3.35
N VAL A 78 -3.07 -7.05 -2.72
CA VAL A 78 -1.94 -6.10 -2.63
C VAL A 78 -1.44 -5.71 -4.01
N ARG A 79 -1.29 -6.68 -4.92
CA ARG A 79 -0.84 -6.44 -6.29
C ARG A 79 -1.82 -5.58 -7.07
N SER A 80 -3.12 -5.87 -6.97
CA SER A 80 -4.18 -5.09 -7.61
C SER A 80 -4.20 -3.66 -7.06
N MET A 81 -4.15 -3.51 -5.74
CA MET A 81 -4.11 -2.22 -5.06
C MET A 81 -2.88 -1.40 -5.45
N LEU A 82 -1.68 -2.00 -5.45
CA LEU A 82 -0.45 -1.34 -5.87
C LEU A 82 -0.50 -0.92 -7.34
N ALA A 83 -1.08 -1.73 -8.22
CA ALA A 83 -1.25 -1.38 -9.62
C ALA A 83 -2.17 -0.16 -9.81
N GLU A 84 -3.30 -0.11 -9.09
CA GLU A 84 -4.20 1.04 -9.10
C GLU A 84 -3.54 2.32 -8.54
N LEU A 85 -2.81 2.20 -7.43
CA LEU A 85 -2.10 3.32 -6.83
C LEU A 85 -0.97 3.83 -7.73
N ALA A 86 -0.24 2.93 -8.39
CA ALA A 86 0.78 3.28 -9.36
C ALA A 86 0.17 3.97 -10.59
N ALA A 87 -0.99 3.50 -11.07
CA ALA A 87 -1.73 4.16 -12.15
C ALA A 87 -2.15 5.59 -11.79
N LYS A 88 -2.47 5.83 -10.51
CA LYS A 88 -2.78 7.16 -9.96
C LYS A 88 -1.54 7.98 -9.59
N ARG A 89 -0.32 7.49 -9.86
CA ARG A 89 0.97 8.10 -9.47
C ARG A 89 1.12 8.34 -7.96
N LEU A 90 0.46 7.51 -7.15
CA LEU A 90 0.51 7.61 -5.69
C LEU A 90 1.60 6.74 -5.07
N VAL A 91 1.97 5.66 -5.76
CA VAL A 91 3.03 4.73 -5.37
C VAL A 91 3.98 4.51 -6.55
N GLN A 92 5.26 4.38 -6.24
CA GLN A 92 6.35 4.10 -7.16
C GLN A 92 7.13 2.89 -6.65
N MET A 93 7.84 2.20 -7.54
CA MET A 93 8.50 0.92 -7.29
C MET A 93 9.87 0.88 -7.96
#